data_AF-A0A957K8E0-F1
#
_entry.id   AF-A0A957K8E0-F1
#
_cell.length_a   1.000
_cell.length_b   1.000
_cell.length_c   1.000
_cell.angle_alpha   90.00
_cell.angle_beta   90.00
_cell.angle_gamma   90.00
#
_symmetry.space_group_name_H-M   'P 1'
#
loop_
_entity.id
_entity.type
_entity.pdbx_description
1 polymer ?
#
loop_
_entity_poly.entity_id
_entity_poly.type
_entity_poly.pdbx_seq_one_letter_code
_entity_poly.pdbx_strand_id
1 'polypeptide(L)'
;MVRLGSKLPFRQAQGELERFSGLRIGVTTLQRQTQQYGAACEAVTAAEVAALEEEGVAPGQGGPKLVVSADGCFVALTTGEWREVKTVAVGEYEAAWDK
;
A
#
# COMPACT_ATOMS: atom_id res chain seq x y z
N MET A 1 16.25 2.29 3.54
CA MET A 1 15.76 3.69 3.58
C MET A 1 14.27 3.79 3.23
N VAL A 2 13.85 3.59 1.97
CA VAL A 2 12.45 3.76 1.52
C VAL A 2 11.45 2.91 2.33
N ARG A 3 11.77 1.62 2.56
CA ARG A 3 10.95 0.72 3.38
C ARG A 3 10.70 1.23 4.82
N LEU A 4 11.64 1.99 5.39
CA LEU A 4 11.45 2.60 6.71
C LEU A 4 10.63 3.90 6.60
N GLY A 5 10.90 4.71 5.57
CA GLY A 5 10.14 5.93 5.30
C GLY A 5 8.67 5.68 4.96
N SER A 6 8.31 4.50 4.45
CA SER A 6 6.91 4.12 4.20
C SER A 6 6.17 3.57 5.42
N LYS A 7 6.87 3.30 6.54
CA LYS A 7 6.31 2.65 7.74
C LYS A 7 6.38 3.50 9.00
N LEU A 8 7.31 4.45 9.04
CA LEU A 8 7.62 5.25 10.21
C LEU A 8 7.59 6.74 9.85
N PRO A 9 7.29 7.63 10.82
CA PRO A 9 7.56 9.06 10.67
C PRO A 9 9.00 9.30 10.21
N PHE A 10 9.23 10.21 9.26
CA PHE A 10 10.54 10.32 8.60
C PHE A 10 11.73 10.61 9.52
N ARG A 11 11.52 11.32 10.64
CA ARG A 11 12.56 11.53 11.66
C ARG A 11 12.90 10.23 12.39
N GLN A 12 11.91 9.40 12.69
CA GLN A 12 12.14 8.09 13.28
C GLN A 12 12.84 7.16 12.27
N ALA A 13 12.40 7.15 11.01
CA ALA A 13 13.05 6.40 9.95
C ALA A 13 14.53 6.79 9.75
N GLN A 14 14.85 8.08 9.86
CA GLN A 14 16.24 8.56 9.84
C GLN A 14 17.04 7.97 11.01
N GLY A 15 16.50 8.03 12.24
CA GLY A 15 17.17 7.51 13.43
C GLY A 15 17.43 6.00 13.35
N GLU A 16 16.44 5.23 12.90
CA GLU A 16 16.61 3.78 12.68
C GLU A 16 17.65 3.49 11.60
N LEU A 17 17.65 4.24 10.50
CA LEU A 17 18.63 4.05 9.43
C LEU A 17 20.06 4.38 9.89
N GLU A 18 20.24 5.48 10.63
CA GLU A 18 21.52 5.84 11.24
C GLU A 18 21.98 4.76 12.22
N ARG A 19 21.09 4.22 13.04
CA ARG A 19 21.40 3.13 13.97
C ARG A 19 21.84 1.85 13.26
N PHE A 20 21.18 1.47 12.17
CA PHE A 20 21.51 0.23 11.46
C PHE A 20 22.72 0.35 10.54
N SER A 21 22.96 1.53 9.95
CA SER A 21 23.99 1.72 8.92
C SER A 21 25.19 2.56 9.35
N GLY A 22 25.10 3.27 10.47
CA GLY A 22 26.08 4.29 10.89
C GLY A 22 26.05 5.56 10.04
N LEU A 23 25.20 5.64 9.02
CA LEU A 23 25.11 6.77 8.09
C LEU A 23 23.89 7.62 8.37
N ARG A 24 24.11 8.91 8.60
CA ARG A 24 23.04 9.89 8.78
C ARG A 24 22.58 10.42 7.42
N ILE A 25 21.40 9.98 6.98
CA ILE A 25 20.74 10.51 5.78
C ILE A 25 19.81 11.66 6.17
N GLY A 26 19.81 12.76 5.41
CA GLY A 26 18.88 13.87 5.65
C GLY A 26 17.41 13.46 5.50
N VAL A 27 16.55 13.96 6.39
CA VAL A 27 15.09 13.68 6.40
C VAL A 27 14.45 14.01 5.05
N THR A 28 14.84 15.12 4.43
CA THR A 28 14.33 15.55 3.11
C THR A 28 14.68 14.56 1.99
N THR A 29 15.87 13.95 2.06
CA THR A 29 16.27 12.90 1.11
C THR A 29 15.44 11.65 1.32
N LEU A 30 15.23 11.25 2.58
CA LEU A 30 14.41 10.09 2.92
C LEU A 30 12.95 10.28 2.47
N GLN A 31 12.39 11.47 2.68
CA GLN A 31 11.06 11.83 2.19
C GLN A 31 10.98 11.80 0.66
N ARG A 32 11.87 12.52 -0.05
CA ARG A 32 11.86 12.60 -1.52
C ARG A 32 11.99 11.22 -2.16
N GLN A 33 12.92 10.41 -1.66
CA GLN A 33 13.10 9.05 -2.16
C GLN A 33 11.90 8.17 -1.86
N THR A 34 11.30 8.27 -0.66
CA THR A 34 10.09 7.50 -0.34
C THR A 34 8.93 7.87 -1.27
N GLN A 35 8.71 9.16 -1.53
CA GLN A 35 7.66 9.63 -2.43
C GLN A 35 7.91 9.22 -3.89
N GLN A 36 9.15 9.32 -4.38
CA GLN A 36 9.51 8.90 -5.74
C GLN A 36 9.26 7.40 -5.96
N TYR A 37 9.62 6.56 -4.99
CA TYR A 37 9.34 5.12 -5.07
C TYR A 37 7.84 4.82 -4.91
N GLY A 38 7.10 5.60 -4.12
CA GLY A 38 5.64 5.52 -4.04
C GLY A 38 4.99 5.76 -5.39
N ALA A 39 5.36 6.84 -6.08
CA ALA A 39 4.87 7.15 -7.43
C ALA A 39 5.21 6.05 -8.46
N ALA A 40 6.40 5.46 -8.36
CA ALA A 40 6.77 4.32 -9.22
C ALA A 40 5.91 3.08 -8.91
N CYS A 41 5.63 2.80 -7.64
CA CYS A 41 4.76 1.70 -7.22
C CYS A 41 3.33 1.89 -7.74
N GLU A 42 2.80 3.11 -7.66
CA GLU A 42 1.49 3.46 -8.22
C GLU A 42 1.46 3.26 -9.74
N ALA A 43 2.49 3.71 -10.46
CA ALA A 43 2.56 3.56 -11.91
C ALA A 43 2.61 2.08 -12.35
N VAL A 44 3.38 1.24 -11.65
CA VAL A 44 3.44 -0.21 -11.91
C VAL A 44 2.08 -0.86 -11.65
N THR A 45 1.43 -0.52 -10.53
CA THR A 45 0.13 -1.07 -10.17
C THR A 45 -0.94 -0.65 -11.18
N ALA A 46 -0.94 0.61 -11.63
CA ALA A 46 -1.89 1.11 -12.61
C ALA A 46 -1.73 0.42 -13.97
N ALA A 47 -0.49 0.15 -14.40
CA ALA A 47 -0.22 -0.59 -15.62
C ALA A 47 -0.72 -2.04 -15.54
N GLU A 48 -0.53 -2.71 -14.40
CA GLU A 48 -1.02 -4.06 -14.16
C GLU A 48 -2.55 -4.12 -14.20
N VAL A 49 -3.22 -3.17 -13.55
CA VAL A 49 -4.69 -3.06 -13.56
C VAL A 49 -5.20 -2.86 -14.99
N ALA A 50 -4.59 -1.97 -15.76
CA ALA A 50 -4.98 -1.73 -17.15
C ALA A 50 -4.80 -2.99 -18.02
N ALA A 51 -3.73 -3.75 -17.82
CA ALA A 51 -3.50 -5.01 -18.54
C ALA A 51 -4.57 -6.06 -18.19
N LEU A 52 -4.93 -6.20 -16.91
CA LEU A 52 -5.98 -7.12 -16.47
C LEU A 52 -7.37 -6.71 -17.00
N GLU A 53 -7.66 -5.41 -17.09
CA GLU A 53 -8.89 -4.89 -17.67
C GLU A 53 -8.98 -5.15 -19.17
N GLU A 54 -7.85 -5.10 -19.90
CA GLU A 54 -7.77 -5.42 -21.33
C GLU A 54 -7.87 -6.92 -21.61
N GLU A 55 -7.16 -7.76 -20.85
CA GLU A 55 -7.21 -9.22 -20.97
C GLU A 55 -8.63 -9.75 -20.69
N GLY A 56 -9.33 -9.10 -19.74
CA GLY A 56 -10.65 -9.50 -19.29
C GLY A 56 -10.62 -10.83 -18.53
N VAL A 57 -11.77 -11.19 -17.94
CA VAL A 57 -11.93 -12.50 -17.29
C VAL A 57 -12.66 -13.41 -18.25
N ALA A 58 -12.01 -14.48 -18.70
CA ALA A 58 -12.69 -15.52 -19.47
C ALA A 58 -13.86 -16.09 -18.63
N PRO A 59 -15.09 -16.12 -19.16
CA PRO A 59 -16.20 -16.71 -18.45
C PRO A 59 -15.97 -18.21 -18.31
N GLY A 60 -15.77 -18.67 -17.08
CA GLY A 60 -15.70 -20.11 -16.78
C GLY A 60 -14.40 -20.56 -16.15
N GLN A 61 -14.25 -20.25 -14.87
CA GLN A 61 -13.76 -21.14 -13.80
C GLN A 61 -14.15 -20.40 -12.52
N GLY A 62 -14.92 -21.04 -11.63
CA GLY A 62 -15.21 -20.45 -10.33
C GLY A 62 -13.88 -20.20 -9.63
N GLY A 63 -13.46 -18.94 -9.53
CA GLY A 63 -12.27 -18.57 -8.77
C GLY A 63 -12.42 -18.96 -7.30
N PRO A 64 -11.34 -18.90 -6.50
CA PRO A 64 -11.43 -19.14 -5.08
C PRO A 64 -12.55 -18.28 -4.46
N LYS A 65 -13.31 -18.85 -3.52
CA LYS A 65 -14.32 -18.06 -2.81
C LYS A 65 -13.57 -17.05 -1.95
N LEU A 66 -13.75 -15.77 -2.24
CA LEU A 66 -13.09 -14.69 -1.51
C LEU A 66 -14.04 -14.04 -0.49
N VAL A 67 -13.54 -13.80 0.71
CA VAL A 67 -14.09 -12.80 1.63
C VAL A 67 -13.31 -11.52 1.44
N VAL A 68 -14.05 -10.43 1.20
CA VAL A 68 -13.49 -9.08 1.15
C VAL A 68 -14.09 -8.28 2.29
N SER A 69 -13.24 -7.80 3.19
CA SER A 69 -13.62 -6.85 4.24
C SER A 69 -12.98 -5.52 3.94
N ALA A 70 -13.80 -4.47 3.83
CA ALA A 70 -13.33 -3.11 3.63
C ALA A 70 -13.80 -2.22 4.79
N ASP A 71 -12.90 -1.39 5.30
CA ASP A 71 -13.20 -0.38 6.30
C ASP A 71 -12.52 0.95 5.94
N GLY A 72 -13.04 2.07 6.45
CA GLY A 72 -12.58 3.42 6.14
C GLY A 72 -12.33 4.24 7.40
N CYS A 73 -11.24 5.02 7.39
CA CYS A 73 -10.95 5.99 8.45
C CYS A 73 -10.61 7.34 7.83
N PHE A 74 -11.18 8.42 8.38
CA PHE A 74 -10.79 9.78 8.01
C PHE A 74 -9.50 10.18 8.72
N VAL A 75 -8.51 10.62 7.93
CA VAL A 75 -7.25 11.16 8.43
C VAL A 75 -7.14 12.64 8.10
N ALA A 76 -6.69 13.43 9.07
CA ALA A 76 -6.39 14.83 8.86
C ALA A 76 -5.06 14.97 8.12
N LEU A 77 -5.08 15.70 7.00
CA LEU A 77 -3.90 16.06 6.25
C LEU A 77 -3.24 17.30 6.85
N THR A 78 -1.95 17.48 6.54
CA THR A 78 -1.21 18.70 6.94
C THR A 78 -1.75 19.97 6.29
N THR A 79 -2.63 19.85 5.29
CA THR A 79 -3.34 20.97 4.65
C THR A 79 -4.61 21.38 5.40
N GLY A 80 -5.02 20.63 6.44
CA GLY A 80 -6.28 20.83 7.16
C GLY A 80 -7.48 20.10 6.54
N GLU A 81 -7.31 19.47 5.38
CA GLU A 81 -8.32 18.60 4.77
C GLU A 81 -8.45 17.29 5.54
N TRP A 82 -9.64 16.71 5.55
CA TRP A 82 -9.85 15.32 5.97
C TRP A 82 -10.00 14.45 4.74
N ARG A 83 -9.25 13.36 4.66
CA ARG A 83 -9.39 12.38 3.58
C ARG A 83 -9.65 10.99 4.14
N GLU A 84 -10.51 10.25 3.47
CA GLU A 84 -10.79 8.87 3.83
C GLU A 84 -9.66 7.98 3.30
N VAL A 85 -9.09 7.16 4.19
CA VAL A 85 -8.20 6.06 3.86
C VAL A 85 -8.98 4.77 4.01
N LYS A 86 -9.04 3.98 2.94
CA LYS A 86 -9.68 2.67 2.97
C LYS A 86 -8.65 1.58 3.20
N THR A 87 -8.99 0.65 4.07
CA THR A 87 -8.24 -0.59 4.30
C THR A 87 -9.05 -1.74 3.77
N VAL A 88 -8.40 -2.69 3.10
CA VAL A 88 -9.05 -3.87 2.54
C VAL A 88 -8.27 -5.09 3.00
N ALA A 89 -9.00 -6.07 3.53
CA ALA A 89 -8.53 -7.43 3.77
C ALA A 89 -9.21 -8.36 2.78
N VAL A 90 -8.41 -9.14 2.05
CA VAL A 90 -8.86 -10.15 1.10
C VAL A 90 -8.34 -11.50 1.56
N GLY A 91 -9.21 -12.50 1.60
CA GLY A 91 -8.84 -13.87 1.96
C GLY A 91 -9.73 -14.90 1.30
N GLU A 92 -9.19 -16.09 1.10
CA GLU A 92 -9.94 -17.25 0.63
C GLU A 92 -10.71 -17.90 1.78
N TYR A 93 -11.86 -18.51 1.51
CA TYR A 93 -12.61 -19.28 2.50
C TYR A 93 -13.25 -20.54 1.89
N GLU A 94 -13.46 -21.54 2.74
CA GLU A 94 -14.32 -22.69 2.44
C GLU A 94 -15.64 -22.55 3.21
N ALA A 95 -16.76 -22.84 2.55
CA ALA A 95 -18.06 -22.85 3.22
C ALA A 95 -18.20 -24.15 4.02
N ALA A 96 -18.34 -24.05 5.34
CA ALA A 96 -18.49 -25.23 6.22
C ALA A 96 -19.94 -25.75 6.31
N TRP A 97 -20.89 -25.12 5.62
CA TRP A 97 -22.31 -25.44 5.70
C TRP A 97 -22.90 -25.48 4.29
N ASP A 98 -22.93 -26.68 3.69
CA ASP A 98 -23.80 -26.96 2.55
C ASP A 98 -25.21 -27.25 3.07
N LYS A 99 -26.24 -26.64 2.45
CA LYS A 99 -27.64 -27.04 2.62
C LYS A 99 -28.00 -28.10 1.60
#